data_AF-A0A3N4ULF4-F1
#
_entry.id   AF-A0A3N4ULF4-F1
#
_cell.length_a   1.000
_cell.length_b   1.000
_cell.length_c   1.000
_cell.angle_alpha   90.00
_cell.angle_beta   90.00
_cell.angle_gamma   90.00
#
_symmetry.space_group_name_H-M   'P 1'
#
loop_
_entity.id
_entity.type
_entity.pdbx_description
1 polymer ?
#
loop_
_entity_poly.entity_id
_entity_poly.type
_entity_poly.pdbx_seq_one_letter_code
_entity_poly.pdbx_strand_id
1 'polypeptide(L)'
;MNEAYAGRALVLDTNIALDLLLFADPAAEPLARALEAGRHVWLATPAMREEFRRVLDYPQIVPRRRFHGLEAATLLERYDAASHSVAPAPRAPVVCRDADDQKFIDLAVAYRAVLLSKDRAVLATRRRLVAHGVRAARDYTAGFPEPAPTLSPPPLAERGPA
;
A
#
# COMPACT_ATOMS: atom_id res chain seq x y z
N MET A 1 -19.44 3.53 -6.42
CA MET A 1 -18.27 4.42 -6.16
C MET A 1 -17.95 4.26 -4.69
N ASN A 2 -16.73 3.83 -4.33
CA ASN A 2 -16.41 3.58 -2.92
C ASN A 2 -16.05 4.91 -2.24
N GLU A 3 -17.09 5.69 -1.90
CA GLU A 3 -16.97 7.06 -1.36
C GLU A 3 -16.18 7.11 -0.05
N ALA A 4 -16.12 6.01 0.69
CA ALA A 4 -15.38 5.88 1.94
C ALA A 4 -13.90 6.30 1.84
N TYR A 5 -13.27 6.15 0.67
CA TYR A 5 -11.84 6.40 0.48
C TYR A 5 -11.53 7.51 -0.53
N ALA A 6 -12.54 8.29 -0.94
CA ALA A 6 -12.39 9.29 -2.00
C ALA A 6 -11.24 10.27 -1.69
N GLY A 7 -10.26 10.31 -2.59
CA GLY A 7 -9.07 11.18 -2.49
C GLY A 7 -8.00 10.72 -1.48
N ARG A 8 -8.25 9.68 -0.68
CA ARG A 8 -7.38 9.24 0.42
C ARG A 8 -6.77 7.86 0.23
N ALA A 9 -7.36 7.04 -0.65
CA ALA A 9 -6.89 5.68 -0.89
C ALA A 9 -5.43 5.65 -1.34
N LEU A 10 -4.67 4.77 -0.70
CA LEU A 10 -3.26 4.52 -0.99
C LEU A 10 -3.04 3.01 -1.13
N VAL A 11 -2.27 2.61 -2.14
CA VAL A 11 -1.81 1.23 -2.33
C VAL A 11 -0.29 1.26 -2.30
N LEU A 12 0.30 0.42 -1.46
CA LEU A 12 1.75 0.25 -1.34
C LEU A 12 2.15 -1.08 -1.96
N ASP A 13 3.22 -1.08 -2.76
CA ASP A 13 3.89 -2.33 -3.11
C ASP A 13 4.62 -2.93 -1.89
N THR A 14 5.08 -4.17 -2.04
CA THR A 14 5.76 -4.90 -0.97
C THR A 14 7.08 -4.24 -0.53
N ASN A 15 7.79 -3.55 -1.43
CA ASN A 15 9.04 -2.87 -1.08
C ASN A 15 8.77 -1.62 -0.22
N ILE A 16 7.79 -0.80 -0.58
CA ILE A 16 7.39 0.36 0.21
C ILE A 16 6.85 -0.08 1.58
N ALA A 17 6.11 -1.20 1.64
CA ALA A 17 5.68 -1.78 2.92
C ALA A 17 6.88 -2.21 3.80
N LEU A 18 7.93 -2.79 3.22
CA LEU A 18 9.15 -3.12 3.96
C LEU A 18 9.90 -1.88 4.44
N ASP A 19 10.00 -0.84 3.61
CA ASP A 19 10.62 0.44 4.00
C ASP A 19 9.92 1.06 5.21
N LEU A 20 8.59 1.03 5.19
CA LEU A 20 7.73 1.57 6.24
C LEU A 20 7.80 0.76 7.54
N LEU A 21 7.76 -0.58 7.45
CA LEU A 21 7.51 -1.45 8.62
C LEU A 21 8.77 -2.09 9.21
N LEU A 22 9.76 -2.39 8.36
CA LEU A 22 10.98 -3.11 8.72
C LEU A 22 12.19 -2.19 8.76
N PHE A 23 12.45 -1.43 7.69
CA PHE A 23 13.69 -0.67 7.56
C PHE A 23 13.68 0.67 8.28
N ALA A 24 12.49 1.19 8.64
CA ALA A 24 12.34 2.54 9.16
C ALA A 24 13.07 3.57 8.28
N ASP A 25 12.92 3.43 6.96
CA ASP A 25 13.59 4.28 5.98
C ASP A 25 13.18 5.75 6.22
N PRO A 26 14.12 6.69 6.44
CA PRO A 26 13.79 8.12 6.58
C PRO A 26 12.96 8.67 5.41
N ALA A 27 13.12 8.10 4.20
CA ALA A 27 12.31 8.48 3.05
C ALA A 27 10.82 8.05 3.17
N ALA A 28 10.52 7.07 4.03
CA ALA A 28 9.16 6.63 4.35
C ALA A 28 8.54 7.40 5.53
N GLU A 29 9.30 8.23 6.25
CA GLU A 29 8.79 9.01 7.38
C GLU A 29 7.61 9.95 7.01
N PRO A 30 7.64 10.66 5.86
CA PRO A 30 6.48 11.45 5.43
C PRO A 30 5.22 10.60 5.18
N LEU A 31 5.39 9.37 4.69
CA LEU A 31 4.30 8.41 4.49
C LEU A 31 3.74 7.95 5.84
N ALA A 32 4.60 7.57 6.78
CA ALA A 32 4.21 7.16 8.13
C ALA A 32 3.34 8.24 8.80
N ARG A 33 3.81 9.50 8.81
CA ARG A 33 3.06 10.64 9.36
C ARG A 33 1.72 10.88 8.66
N ALA A 34 1.61 10.54 7.38
CA ALA A 34 0.36 10.71 6.64
C ALA A 34 -0.67 9.62 6.94
N LEU A 35 -0.21 8.39 7.19
CA LEU A 35 -1.05 7.29 7.65
C LEU A 35 -1.50 7.52 9.10
N GLU A 36 -0.59 7.91 9.99
CA GLU A 36 -0.90 8.22 11.40
C GLU A 36 -1.90 9.36 11.55
N ALA A 37 -1.78 10.41 10.73
CA ALA A 37 -2.70 11.54 10.72
C ALA A 37 -4.04 11.23 10.02
N GLY A 38 -4.24 10.02 9.50
CA GLY A 38 -5.43 9.64 8.74
C GLY A 38 -5.62 10.41 7.43
N ARG A 39 -4.56 11.08 6.93
CA ARG A 39 -4.58 11.77 5.63
C ARG A 39 -4.71 10.74 4.51
N HIS A 40 -4.02 9.62 4.59
CA HIS A 40 -4.22 8.52 3.67
C HIS A 40 -4.72 7.27 4.40
N VAL A 41 -5.40 6.42 3.64
CA VAL A 41 -5.78 5.08 4.08
C VAL A 41 -5.06 4.09 3.18
N TRP A 42 -4.14 3.31 3.75
CA TRP A 42 -3.48 2.23 3.04
C TRP A 42 -4.46 1.06 2.86
N LEU A 43 -4.84 0.78 1.62
CA LEU A 43 -5.66 -0.36 1.24
C LEU A 43 -4.78 -1.54 0.85
N ALA A 44 -5.15 -2.73 1.32
CA ALA A 44 -4.50 -3.98 0.96
C ALA A 44 -5.51 -5.11 0.79
N THR A 45 -5.18 -6.08 -0.04
CA THR A 45 -5.96 -7.33 -0.16
C THR A 45 -5.33 -8.44 0.69
N PRO A 46 -6.08 -9.50 1.03
CA PRO A 46 -5.50 -10.68 1.68
C PRO A 46 -4.31 -11.28 0.92
N ALA A 47 -4.34 -11.26 -0.42
CA ALA A 47 -3.25 -11.76 -1.25
C ALA A 47 -1.97 -10.92 -1.16
N MET A 48 -2.10 -9.59 -0.99
CA MET A 48 -0.96 -8.69 -0.77
C MET A 48 -0.34 -8.92 0.62
N ARG A 49 -1.17 -9.06 1.66
CA ARG A 49 -0.70 -9.39 3.02
C ARG A 49 0.03 -10.73 3.06
N GLU A 50 -0.51 -11.74 2.38
CA GLU A 50 0.09 -13.07 2.32
C GLU A 50 1.39 -13.08 1.50
N GLU A 51 1.52 -12.23 0.48
CA GLU A 51 2.81 -11.99 -0.18
C GLU A 51 3.83 -11.36 0.76
N PHE A 52 3.44 -10.32 1.50
CA PHE A 52 4.30 -9.71 2.51
C PHE A 52 4.79 -10.76 3.51
N ARG A 53 3.89 -11.61 4.03
CA ARG A 53 4.24 -12.73 4.91
C ARG A 53 5.33 -13.62 4.33
N ARG A 54 5.19 -14.05 3.07
CA ARG A 54 6.21 -14.90 2.41
C ARG A 54 7.54 -14.17 2.26
N VAL A 55 7.52 -12.88 1.93
CA VAL A 55 8.73 -12.07 1.76
C VAL A 55 9.50 -11.92 3.07
N LEU A 56 8.84 -11.90 4.23
CA LEU A 56 9.51 -11.88 5.53
C LEU A 56 10.40 -13.12 5.78
N ASP A 57 10.14 -14.22 5.09
CA ASP A 57 10.91 -15.47 5.18
C ASP A 57 11.99 -15.59 4.10
N TYR A 58 12.11 -14.62 3.19
CA TYR A 58 13.12 -14.67 2.14
C TYR A 58 14.54 -14.53 2.71
N PRO A 59 15.54 -15.26 2.18
CA PRO A 59 16.91 -15.29 2.73
C PRO A 59 17.57 -13.91 2.85
N GLN A 60 17.23 -12.97 1.97
CA GLN A 60 17.72 -11.59 2.01
C GLN A 60 17.03 -10.70 3.05
N ILE A 61 15.81 -11.04 3.47
CA ILE A 61 15.02 -10.28 4.44
C ILE A 61 15.26 -10.77 5.87
N VAL A 62 15.42 -12.07 6.08
CA VAL A 62 15.64 -12.66 7.42
C VAL A 62 16.81 -12.00 8.19
N PRO A 63 18.00 -11.75 7.61
CA PRO A 63 19.09 -11.06 8.31
C PRO A 63 18.72 -9.64 8.73
N ARG A 64 17.92 -8.93 7.91
CA ARG A 64 17.47 -7.57 8.21
C ARG A 64 16.49 -7.56 9.38
N ARG A 65 15.52 -8.48 9.39
CA ARG A 65 14.59 -8.67 10.52
C ARG A 65 15.33 -8.92 11.83
N ARG A 66 16.31 -9.84 11.80
CA ARG A 66 17.15 -10.16 12.96
C ARG A 66 17.98 -8.96 13.43
N PHE A 67 18.56 -8.20 12.50
CA PHE A 67 19.30 -6.98 12.82
C PHE A 67 18.44 -5.95 13.55
N HIS A 68 17.17 -5.78 13.15
CA HIS A 68 16.22 -4.89 13.80
C HIS A 68 15.52 -5.52 15.03
N GLY A 69 15.79 -6.79 15.37
CA GLY A 69 15.14 -7.50 16.46
C GLY A 69 13.62 -7.70 16.25
N LEU A 70 13.18 -7.80 14.99
CA LEU A 70 11.75 -7.88 14.64
C LEU A 70 11.35 -9.28 14.19
N GLU A 71 10.35 -9.84 14.87
CA GLU A 71 9.72 -11.09 14.47
C GLU A 71 8.76 -10.90 13.30
N ALA A 72 8.56 -11.97 12.52
CA ALA A 72 7.68 -11.93 11.36
C ALA A 72 6.23 -11.63 11.79
N ALA A 73 5.79 -12.22 12.90
CA ALA A 73 4.48 -11.96 13.49
C ALA A 73 4.27 -10.47 13.83
N THR A 74 5.25 -9.83 14.46
CA THR A 74 5.20 -8.40 14.78
C THR A 74 5.08 -7.53 13.53
N LEU A 75 5.78 -7.87 12.44
CA LEU A 75 5.67 -7.15 11.18
C LEU A 75 4.30 -7.32 10.52
N LEU A 76 3.68 -8.50 10.63
CA LEU A 76 2.33 -8.75 10.16
C LEU A 76 1.29 -7.98 10.98
N GLU A 77 1.43 -7.95 12.30
CA GLU A 77 0.57 -7.14 13.18
C GLU A 77 0.66 -5.65 12.83
N ARG A 78 1.88 -5.14 12.56
CA ARG A 78 2.06 -3.76 12.11
C ARG A 78 1.44 -3.51 10.74
N TYR A 79 1.57 -4.46 9.80
CA TYR A 79 0.91 -4.40 8.50
C TYR A 79 -0.62 -4.31 8.66
N ASP A 80 -1.19 -5.15 9.52
CA ASP A 80 -2.63 -5.20 9.78
C ASP A 80 -3.14 -3.95 10.51
N ALA A 81 -2.32 -3.36 11.39
CA ALA A 81 -2.65 -2.12 12.07
C ALA A 81 -2.59 -0.89 11.15
N ALA A 82 -1.65 -0.89 10.19
CA ALA A 82 -1.42 0.24 9.29
C ALA A 82 -2.28 0.20 8.01
N SER A 83 -2.86 -0.96 7.68
CA SER A 83 -3.64 -1.15 6.44
C SER A 83 -5.10 -1.51 6.71
N HIS A 84 -5.95 -1.20 5.73
CA HIS A 84 -7.35 -1.60 5.69
C HIS A 84 -7.49 -2.75 4.70
N SER A 85 -7.87 -3.91 5.20
CA SER A 85 -8.14 -5.09 4.37
C SER A 85 -9.41 -4.88 3.56
N VAL A 86 -9.32 -5.03 2.25
CA VAL A 86 -10.44 -4.95 1.31
C VAL A 86 -10.49 -6.19 0.41
N ALA A 87 -11.67 -6.45 -0.17
CA ALA A 87 -11.84 -7.54 -1.12
C ALA A 87 -10.90 -7.38 -2.33
N PRO A 88 -10.45 -8.49 -2.95
CA PRO A 88 -9.71 -8.44 -4.20
C PRO A 88 -10.41 -7.59 -5.26
N ALA A 89 -9.64 -6.78 -5.97
CA ALA A 89 -10.15 -5.93 -7.03
C ALA A 89 -10.30 -6.71 -8.35
N PRO A 90 -11.29 -6.34 -9.20
CA PRO A 90 -11.34 -6.82 -10.57
C PRO A 90 -10.09 -6.42 -11.36
N ARG A 91 -9.75 -7.21 -12.38
CA ARG A 91 -8.60 -6.94 -13.23
C ARG A 91 -8.75 -5.60 -13.96
N ALA A 92 -7.74 -4.75 -13.85
CA ALA A 92 -7.72 -3.44 -14.48
C ALA A 92 -7.42 -3.52 -15.99
N PRO A 93 -7.88 -2.52 -16.78
CA PRO A 93 -7.48 -2.37 -18.19
C PRO A 93 -5.98 -2.10 -18.39
N VAL A 94 -5.30 -1.61 -17.34
CA VAL A 94 -3.85 -1.39 -17.35
C VAL A 94 -3.16 -2.69 -16.92
N VAL A 95 -2.50 -3.32 -17.88
CA VAL A 95 -1.74 -4.56 -17.65
C VAL A 95 -0.28 -4.24 -17.32
N CYS A 96 0.17 -4.72 -16.16
CA CYS A 96 1.58 -4.80 -15.79
C CYS A 96 2.24 -5.97 -16.52
N ARG A 97 3.50 -5.80 -16.93
CA ARG A 97 4.28 -6.88 -17.57
C ARG A 97 4.66 -7.99 -16.60
N ASP A 98 4.71 -7.66 -15.30
CA ASP A 98 4.88 -8.62 -14.23
C ASP A 98 3.49 -9.00 -13.72
N ALA A 99 3.15 -10.29 -13.82
CA ALA A 99 1.83 -10.78 -13.45
C ALA A 99 1.63 -10.79 -11.94
N ASP A 100 2.70 -10.94 -11.15
CA ASP A 100 2.62 -10.92 -9.69
C ASP A 100 2.29 -9.51 -9.21
N ASP A 101 2.81 -8.48 -9.88
CA ASP A 101 2.54 -7.08 -9.52
C ASP A 101 1.17 -6.54 -10.01
N GLN A 102 0.44 -7.32 -10.81
CA GLN A 102 -0.86 -6.88 -11.36
C GLN A 102 -1.87 -6.53 -10.24
N LYS A 103 -1.82 -7.23 -9.10
CA LYS A 103 -2.78 -7.01 -7.99
C LYS A 103 -2.72 -5.59 -7.41
N PHE A 104 -1.55 -4.94 -7.43
CA PHE A 104 -1.39 -3.56 -6.97
C PHE A 104 -2.04 -2.58 -7.94
N ILE A 105 -1.91 -2.84 -9.25
CA ILE A 105 -2.55 -2.06 -10.31
C ILE A 105 -4.07 -2.20 -10.24
N ASP A 106 -4.56 -3.42 -10.11
CA ASP A 106 -5.99 -3.74 -10.03
C ASP A 106 -6.63 -2.99 -8.86
N LEU A 107 -6.02 -3.07 -7.68
CA LEU A 107 -6.52 -2.40 -6.49
C LEU A 107 -6.46 -0.88 -6.64
N ALA A 108 -5.35 -0.33 -7.14
CA ALA A 108 -5.21 1.11 -7.33
C ALA A 108 -6.28 1.66 -8.29
N VAL A 109 -6.54 0.97 -9.40
CA VAL A 109 -7.56 1.38 -10.39
C VAL A 109 -8.97 1.29 -9.81
N ALA A 110 -9.30 0.20 -9.10
CA ALA A 110 -10.63 0.02 -8.51
C ALA A 110 -10.99 1.13 -7.50
N TYR A 111 -10.00 1.65 -6.77
CA TYR A 111 -10.18 2.67 -5.74
C TYR A 111 -9.73 4.08 -6.16
N ARG A 112 -9.22 4.25 -7.39
CA ARG A 112 -8.55 5.48 -7.86
C ARG A 112 -7.50 5.97 -6.85
N ALA A 113 -6.75 5.00 -6.30
CA ALA A 113 -5.78 5.23 -5.25
C ALA A 113 -4.50 5.86 -5.80
N VAL A 114 -3.74 6.48 -4.91
CA VAL A 114 -2.31 6.66 -5.14
C VAL A 114 -1.63 5.30 -5.04
N LEU A 115 -0.71 5.01 -5.96
CA LEU A 115 0.11 3.80 -5.95
C LEU A 115 1.58 4.16 -5.67
N LEU A 116 2.13 3.70 -4.55
CA LEU A 116 3.56 3.82 -4.28
C LEU A 116 4.26 2.52 -4.61
N SER A 117 5.29 2.60 -5.44
CA SER A 117 6.07 1.42 -5.82
C SER A 117 7.51 1.77 -6.17
N LYS A 118 8.44 0.92 -5.72
CA LYS A 118 9.85 0.98 -6.16
C LYS A 118 10.10 0.09 -7.37
N ASP A 119 9.17 -0.79 -7.74
CA ASP A 119 9.27 -1.71 -8.86
C ASP A 119 9.20 -1.00 -10.22
N ARG A 120 10.03 -1.47 -11.17
CA ARG A 120 10.16 -0.87 -12.50
C ARG A 120 9.03 -1.26 -13.44
N ALA A 121 8.53 -2.49 -13.35
CA ALA A 121 7.37 -2.96 -14.13
C ALA A 121 6.11 -2.19 -13.74
N VAL A 122 5.86 -2.00 -12.45
CA VAL A 122 4.75 -1.18 -11.92
C VAL A 122 4.89 0.26 -12.39
N LEU A 123 6.04 0.90 -12.15
CA LEU A 123 6.23 2.31 -12.50
C LEU A 123 6.17 2.57 -14.02
N ALA A 124 6.47 1.59 -14.86
CA ALA A 124 6.30 1.70 -16.31
C ALA A 124 4.83 1.90 -16.73
N THR A 125 3.87 1.50 -15.88
CA THR A 125 2.43 1.70 -16.14
C THR A 125 1.93 3.11 -15.80
N ARG A 126 2.73 3.94 -15.08
CA ARG A 126 2.33 5.24 -14.52
C ARG A 126 1.57 6.14 -15.49
N ARG A 127 2.03 6.27 -16.74
CA ARG A 127 1.38 7.15 -17.73
C ARG A 127 -0.02 6.66 -18.11
N ARG A 128 -0.20 5.34 -18.24
CA ARG A 128 -1.49 4.72 -18.57
C ARG A 128 -2.47 4.80 -17.40
N LEU A 129 -1.96 4.70 -16.18
CA LEU A 129 -2.75 4.81 -14.94
C LEU A 129 -3.44 6.17 -14.76
N VAL A 130 -2.87 7.26 -15.28
CA VAL A 130 -3.45 8.60 -15.18
C VAL A 130 -4.85 8.65 -15.81
N ALA A 131 -5.08 7.96 -16.92
CA ALA A 131 -6.40 7.91 -17.58
C ALA A 131 -7.48 7.23 -16.71
N HIS A 132 -7.08 6.52 -15.66
CA HIS A 132 -7.96 5.85 -14.71
C HIS A 132 -7.99 6.55 -13.34
N GLY A 133 -7.46 7.78 -13.24
CA GLY A 133 -7.43 8.54 -11.99
C GLY A 133 -6.40 8.03 -10.97
N VAL A 134 -5.45 7.19 -11.38
CA VAL A 134 -4.41 6.64 -10.52
C VAL A 134 -3.11 7.39 -10.75
N ARG A 135 -2.51 7.89 -9.66
CA ARG A 135 -1.15 8.45 -9.68
C ARG A 135 -0.19 7.43 -9.07
N ALA A 136 0.78 6.98 -9.85
CA ALA A 136 1.88 6.16 -9.36
C ALA A 136 3.15 6.99 -9.12
N ALA A 137 3.86 6.77 -8.01
CA ALA A 137 5.19 7.34 -7.78
C ALA A 137 6.09 6.40 -6.96
N ARG A 138 7.37 6.77 -6.85
CA ARG A 138 8.40 5.97 -6.16
C ARG A 138 8.45 6.22 -4.65
N ASP A 139 8.00 7.40 -4.23
CA ASP A 139 8.05 7.87 -2.85
C ASP A 139 6.84 8.76 -2.60
N TYR A 140 6.54 9.00 -1.32
CA TYR A 140 5.44 9.85 -0.87
C TYR A 140 5.71 11.35 -1.06
N THR A 141 6.98 11.74 -1.16
CA THR A 141 7.40 13.16 -1.27
C THR A 141 7.15 13.76 -2.64
N ALA A 142 6.77 12.96 -3.65
CA ALA A 142 6.39 13.39 -5.00
C ALA A 142 5.12 14.27 -5.10
N GLY A 143 4.73 14.98 -4.03
CA GLY A 143 3.62 15.94 -4.03
C GLY A 143 2.29 15.25 -4.29
N PHE A 144 1.91 14.29 -3.45
CA PHE A 144 0.52 13.80 -3.45
C PHE A 144 -0.39 14.93 -2.98
N PRO A 145 -1.50 15.21 -3.69
CA PRO A 145 -2.45 16.21 -3.24
C PRO A 145 -2.84 15.80 -1.84
N GLU A 146 -2.84 16.77 -0.94
CA GLU A 146 -3.55 16.56 0.30
C GLU A 146 -4.98 16.17 -0.07
N PRO A 147 -5.49 15.08 0.50
CA PRO A 147 -6.89 14.76 0.30
C PRO A 147 -7.71 15.97 0.74
N ALA A 148 -8.76 16.27 -0.01
CA ALA A 148 -9.71 17.29 0.43
C ALA A 148 -10.12 16.98 1.89
N PRO A 149 -10.21 17.98 2.78
CA PRO A 149 -10.60 17.78 4.16
C PRO A 149 -11.93 17.03 4.16
N THR A 150 -11.90 15.78 4.59
CA THR A 150 -13.08 14.93 4.61
C THR A 150 -13.81 15.21 5.93
N LEU A 151 -15.09 15.53 5.83
CA LEU A 151 -16.00 15.53 6.98
C LEU A 151 -16.12 14.08 7.47
N SER A 152 -15.36 13.78 8.53
CA SER A 152 -15.21 12.50 9.21
C SER A 152 -14.49 11.37 8.43
N PRO A 153 -13.61 10.61 9.12
CA PRO A 153 -13.10 9.35 8.59
C PRO A 153 -14.29 8.39 8.35
N PRO A 154 -14.21 7.49 7.35
CA PRO A 154 -15.19 6.42 7.24
C PRO A 154 -15.20 5.67 8.58
N PRO A 155 -16.37 5.24 9.09
CA PRO A 155 -16.42 4.41 10.28
C PRO A 155 -15.47 3.24 10.07
N LEU A 156 -14.62 2.94 11.06
CA LEU A 156 -13.82 1.72 11.02
C LEU A 156 -14.80 0.59 10.74
N ALA A 157 -14.69 -0.03 9.56
CA ALA A 157 -15.50 -1.20 9.24
C ALA A 157 -15.35 -2.17 10.41
N GLU A 158 -16.48 -2.56 11.00
CA GLU A 158 -16.50 -3.31 12.26
C GLU A 158 -15.52 -4.47 12.16
N ARG A 159 -14.55 -4.46 13.07
CA ARG A 159 -13.54 -5.51 13.19
C ARG A 159 -14.32 -6.81 13.45
N GLY A 160 -14.42 -7.67 12.45
CA GLY A 160 -14.99 -9.01 12.63
C GLY A 160 -14.25 -9.73 13.75
N PRO A 161 -14.95 -10.47 14.64
CA PRO A 161 -14.33 -11.02 15.84
C PRO A 161 -13.29 -12.09 15.49
N ALA A 162 -12.31 -12.18 16.39
CA ALA A 162 -11.23 -13.15 16.43
C ALA A 162 -11.69 -14.62 16.40
#